data_AF-A0A6I2W1P2-F1
#
_entry.id   AF-A0A6I2W1P2-F1
#
_cell.length_a   1.000
_cell.length_b   1.000
_cell.length_c   1.000
_cell.angle_alpha   90.00
_cell.angle_beta   90.00
_cell.angle_gamma   90.00
#
_symmetry.space_group_name_H-M   'P 1'
#
loop_
_entity.id
_entity.type
_entity.pdbx_description
1 polymer ?
#
loop_
_entity_poly.entity_id
_entity_poly.type
_entity_poly.pdbx_seq_one_letter_code
_entity_poly.pdbx_strand_id
1 'polypeptide(L)' 'MKFYVKSSERKPDPTTLETNPRPVMLVGVLIWVALLGLFVAVPATVPASRPWWPFTCVFGVVLGVLALIRYRRK' A
#
# COMPACT_ATOMS: atom_id res chain seq x y z
N MET A 1 -32.56 1.49 14.39
CA MET A 1 -31.21 0.88 14.30
C MET A 1 -30.82 0.40 15.69
N LYS A 2 -30.36 -0.85 15.86
CA LYS A 2 -29.87 -1.36 17.16
C LYS A 2 -28.43 -0.87 17.33
N PHE A 3 -28.18 0.04 18.29
CA PHE A 3 -26.84 0.61 18.55
C PHE A 3 -25.96 -0.25 19.47
N TYR A 4 -26.53 -1.28 20.08
CA TYR A 4 -25.82 -2.21 20.95
C TYR A 4 -26.34 -3.63 20.73
N VAL A 5 -25.43 -4.57 20.55
CA VAL A 5 -25.72 -6.01 20.44
C VAL A 5 -24.99 -6.69 21.59
N LYS A 6 -25.75 -7.41 22.42
CA LYS A 6 -25.20 -8.17 23.55
C LYS A 6 -24.28 -9.25 23.01
N SER A 7 -23.17 -9.55 23.69
CA SER A 7 -22.17 -10.52 23.21
C SER A 7 -22.76 -11.92 22.94
N SER A 8 -23.84 -12.31 23.63
CA SER A 8 -24.57 -13.58 23.41
C SER A 8 -25.40 -13.61 22.12
N GLU A 9 -25.76 -12.45 21.57
CA GLU A 9 -26.46 -12.30 20.29
C GLU A 9 -25.50 -12.07 19.12
N ARG A 10 -24.18 -12.04 19.38
CA ARG A 10 -23.17 -11.82 18.34
C ARG A 10 -23.10 -13.06 17.46
N LYS A 11 -23.24 -12.87 16.14
CA LYS A 11 -22.94 -13.94 15.18
C LYS A 11 -21.49 -14.42 15.42
N PRO A 12 -21.23 -15.73 15.30
CA PRO A 12 -19.87 -16.23 15.34
C PRO A 12 -19.01 -15.49 14.32
N ASP A 13 -17.76 -15.22 14.69
CA ASP A 13 -16.86 -14.51 13.80
C ASP A 13 -16.73 -15.29 12.47
N PRO A 14 -16.77 -14.60 11.33
CA PRO A 14 -16.65 -15.26 10.05
C PRO A 14 -15.31 -15.96 9.95
N THR A 15 -15.28 -17.10 9.26
CA THR A 15 -14.03 -17.80 8.97
C THR A 15 -13.06 -16.85 8.26
N THR A 16 -11.80 -16.88 8.65
CA THR A 16 -10.75 -16.09 8.00
C THR A 16 -10.71 -16.39 6.52
N LEU A 17 -10.89 -15.35 5.69
CA LEU A 17 -10.80 -15.50 4.24
C LEU A 17 -9.33 -15.52 3.84
N GLU A 18 -8.84 -16.68 3.41
CA GLU A 18 -7.50 -16.85 2.85
C GLU A 18 -7.42 -16.09 1.51
N THR A 19 -6.97 -14.84 1.57
CA THR A 19 -6.75 -14.00 0.38
C THR A 19 -5.24 -13.80 0.18
N ASN A 20 -4.77 -13.94 -1.05
CA ASN A 20 -3.39 -13.63 -1.40
C ASN A 20 -3.22 -12.12 -1.67
N PRO A 21 -2.56 -11.35 -0.79
CA PRO A 21 -2.40 -9.91 -0.97
C PRO A 21 -1.23 -9.55 -1.90
N ARG A 22 -0.42 -10.54 -2.33
CA ARG A 22 0.79 -10.32 -3.14
C ARG A 22 0.53 -9.54 -4.44
N PRO A 23 -0.56 -9.79 -5.20
CA PRO A 23 -0.83 -9.01 -6.41
C PRO A 23 -1.05 -7.52 -6.11
N VAL A 24 -1.79 -7.21 -5.04
CA VAL A 24 -2.07 -5.83 -4.62
C VAL A 24 -0.77 -5.12 -4.22
N MET A 25 0.09 -5.79 -3.45
CA MET A 25 1.40 -5.27 -3.09
C MET A 25 2.27 -4.98 -4.32
N LEU A 26 2.31 -5.90 -5.29
CA LEU A 26 3.07 -5.72 -6.53
C LEU A 26 2.56 -4.53 -7.35
N VAL A 27 1.24 -4.41 -7.53
CA VAL A 27 0.64 -3.28 -8.25
C VAL A 27 0.99 -1.95 -7.57
N GLY A 28 0.89 -1.88 -6.24
CA GLY A 28 1.28 -0.68 -5.50
C GLY A 28 2.73 -0.28 -5.72
N VAL A 29 3.66 -1.24 -5.66
CA VAL A 29 5.10 -0.99 -5.93
C VAL A 29 5.31 -0.52 -7.36
N LEU A 30 4.68 -1.16 -8.35
CA LEU A 30 4.82 -0.78 -9.76
C LEU A 30 4.32 0.63 -10.03
N ILE A 31 3.22 1.05 -9.40
CA ILE A 31 2.71 2.43 -9.49
C ILE A 31 3.74 3.42 -8.95
N TRP A 32 4.33 3.15 -7.78
CA TRP A 32 5.34 4.03 -7.21
C TRP A 32 6.61 4.12 -8.07
N VAL A 33 7.05 3.00 -8.66
CA VAL A 33 8.18 2.98 -9.60
C VAL A 33 7.86 3.80 -10.85
N ALA A 34 6.66 3.65 -11.41
CA ALA A 34 6.24 4.40 -12.60
C ALA A 34 6.18 5.91 -12.33
N LEU A 35 5.61 6.33 -11.20
CA LEU A 35 5.57 7.73 -10.80
C LEU A 35 6.96 8.31 -10.53
N LEU A 36 7.85 7.54 -9.89
CA LEU A 36 9.24 7.95 -9.71
C LEU A 36 9.94 8.12 -11.07
N GLY A 37 9.73 7.17 -11.99
CA GLY A 37 10.23 7.25 -13.36
C GLY A 37 9.73 8.51 -14.09
N LEU A 38 8.46 8.86 -13.94
CA LEU A 38 7.88 10.09 -14.49
C LEU A 38 8.59 11.35 -13.94
N PHE A 39 8.81 11.42 -12.63
CA PHE A 39 9.49 12.58 -12.02
C PHE A 39 10.95 12.72 -12.46
N VAL A 40 11.66 11.61 -12.68
CA VAL A 40 13.04 11.62 -13.19
C VAL A 40 13.06 11.97 -14.69
N ALA A 41 12.17 11.40 -15.49
CA ALA A 41 12.11 11.62 -16.93
C ALA A 41 11.63 13.03 -17.30
N VAL A 42 10.75 13.62 -16.48
CA VAL A 42 10.18 14.95 -16.70
C VAL A 42 10.30 15.79 -15.42
N PRO A 43 11.50 16.33 -15.10
CA PRO A 43 11.72 17.08 -13.85
C PRO A 43 10.80 18.30 -13.67
N ALA A 44 10.30 18.87 -14.77
CA ALA A 44 9.33 19.97 -14.75
C ALA A 44 7.98 19.62 -14.08
N THR A 45 7.67 18.33 -13.92
CA THR A 45 6.49 17.87 -13.16
C THR A 45 6.67 18.01 -11.65
N VAL A 46 7.91 18.19 -11.16
CA VAL A 46 8.20 18.40 -9.74
C VAL A 46 8.19 19.91 -9.46
N PRO A 47 7.29 20.40 -8.57
CA PRO A 47 7.26 21.80 -8.20
C PRO A 47 8.58 22.23 -7.54
N ALA A 48 9.16 23.35 -7.96
CA ALA A 48 10.38 23.90 -7.38
C ALA A 48 10.26 24.22 -5.88
N SER A 49 9.04 24.50 -5.40
CA SER A 49 8.76 24.71 -3.98
C SER A 49 8.79 23.41 -3.14
N ARG A 50 8.79 22.25 -3.78
CA ARG A 50 8.73 20.93 -3.14
C ARG A 50 9.65 19.93 -3.83
N PRO A 51 10.97 20.17 -3.86
CA PRO A 51 11.93 19.24 -4.48
C PRO A 51 11.97 17.88 -3.76
N TRP A 52 11.42 17.81 -2.55
CA TRP A 52 11.35 16.58 -1.76
C TRP A 52 10.25 15.60 -2.21
N TRP A 53 9.33 16.01 -3.09
CA TRP A 53 8.20 15.17 -3.52
C TRP A 53 8.59 13.78 -4.05
N PRO A 54 9.63 13.62 -4.90
CA PRO A 54 10.02 12.31 -5.41
C PRO A 54 10.41 11.31 -4.32
N PHE A 55 10.87 11.77 -3.15
CA PHE A 55 11.17 10.87 -2.03
C PHE A 55 9.93 10.13 -1.52
N THR A 56 8.71 10.68 -1.69
CA THR A 56 7.48 9.94 -1.36
C THR A 56 7.34 8.66 -2.17
N CYS A 57 7.70 8.70 -3.46
CA CYS A 57 7.73 7.51 -4.31
C CYS A 57 8.82 6.54 -3.86
N VAL A 58 10.01 7.04 -3.51
CA VAL A 58 11.11 6.22 -2.97
C VAL A 58 10.67 5.47 -1.71
N PHE A 59 10.04 6.15 -0.75
CA PHE A 59 9.52 5.50 0.46
C PHE A 59 8.42 4.49 0.12
N GLY A 60 7.51 4.80 -0.80
CA GLY A 60 6.48 3.86 -1.28
C GLY A 60 7.07 2.57 -1.86
N VAL A 61 8.11 2.69 -2.69
CA VAL A 61 8.83 1.53 -3.23
C VAL A 61 9.54 0.75 -2.13
N VAL A 62 10.30 1.41 -1.25
CA VAL A 62 11.05 0.76 -0.17
C VAL A 62 10.11 -0.02 0.75
N LEU A 63 9.05 0.63 1.23
CA LEU A 63 8.07 0.00 2.13
C LEU A 63 7.33 -1.16 1.43
N GLY A 64 6.95 -0.99 0.16
CA GLY A 64 6.29 -2.05 -0.60
C GLY A 64 7.20 -3.26 -0.86
N VAL A 65 8.47 -3.05 -1.17
CA VAL A 65 9.47 -4.12 -1.31
C VAL A 65 9.71 -4.82 0.04
N LEU A 66 9.83 -4.07 1.14
CA LEU A 66 9.95 -4.65 2.48
C LEU A 66 8.73 -5.51 2.84
N ALA A 67 7.52 -5.05 2.50
CA ALA A 67 6.29 -5.82 2.71
C ALA A 67 6.29 -7.14 1.91
N LEU A 68 6.71 -7.10 0.64
CA LEU A 68 6.84 -8.30 -0.21
C LEU A 68 7.87 -9.29 0.34
N ILE A 69 9.03 -8.81 0.78
CA ILE A 69 10.06 -9.65 1.41
C ILE A 69 9.52 -10.28 2.70
N ARG A 70 8.84 -9.50 3.53
CA ARG A 70 8.30 -9.96 4.82
C ARG A 70 7.18 -10.98 4.64
N TYR A 71 6.32 -10.80 3.62
CA TYR A 71 5.25 -11.72 3.28
C TYR A 71 5.79 -13.04 2.71
N ARG A 72 6.82 -12.99 1.84
CA ARG A 72 7.48 -14.21 1.33
C ARG A 72 8.14 -15.07 2.42
N ARG A 73 8.52 -14.46 3.55
CA ARG A 73 9.12 -15.15 4.70
C ARG A 73 8.09 -15.70 5.71
N LYS A 74 6.79 -15.43 5.51
CA LYS A 74 5.71 -16.09 6.25
C LYS A 74 5.30 -17.34 5.49
#